data_AF-X1UB08-F1
#
_entry.id   AF-X1UB08-F1
#
_cell.length_a   1.000
_cell.length_b   1.000
_cell.length_c   1.000
_cell.angle_alpha   90.00
_cell.angle_beta   90.00
_cell.angle_gamma   90.00
#
_symmetry.space_group_name_H-M   'P 1'
#
loop_
_entity.id
_entity.type
_entity.pdbx_description
1 polymer ?
#
loop_
_entity_poly.entity_id
_entity_poly.type
_entity_poly.pdbx_seq_one_letter_code
_entity_poly.pdbx_strand_id
1 'polypeptide(L)'
;MVMPRLRERETEQQPLPVVRVCWDELFDFLRKLFKPKASKAWTAFGNLDASTVTEYTKVFEAIVPDSFEGRLNEISLYSSRADTTQWALVIVEEAQFSDKRIYQSLTLTYGGMSITTLQKIVVLAKTDGTATDIAATLTGELVYLGK
;
A
#
# COMPACT_ATOMS: atom_id res chain seq x y z
N MET A 1 27.78 85.64 -32.52
CA MET A 1 27.13 85.09 -31.33
C MET A 1 26.48 83.77 -31.72
N VAL A 2 26.95 82.68 -31.11
CA VAL A 2 26.51 81.31 -31.40
C VAL A 2 25.78 80.82 -30.16
N MET A 3 24.52 80.39 -30.30
CA MET A 3 23.83 79.64 -29.25
C MET A 3 24.02 78.14 -29.51
N PRO A 4 24.51 77.35 -28.54
CA PRO A 4 24.53 75.91 -28.69
C PRO A 4 23.14 75.35 -28.36
N ARG A 5 22.55 74.58 -29.29
CA ARG A 5 21.37 73.77 -29.01
C ARG A 5 21.75 72.66 -28.04
N LEU A 6 21.02 72.56 -26.94
CA LEU A 6 21.08 71.44 -26.00
C LEU A 6 20.82 70.15 -26.79
N ARG A 7 21.81 69.27 -26.87
CA ARG A 7 21.64 67.89 -27.36
C ARG A 7 20.75 67.17 -26.35
N GLU A 8 19.58 66.73 -26.79
CA GLU A 8 18.73 65.80 -26.05
C GLU A 8 19.57 64.55 -25.74
N ARG A 9 19.69 64.21 -24.45
CA ARG A 9 20.21 62.91 -24.03
C ARG A 9 19.13 61.88 -24.32
N GLU A 10 19.39 60.96 -25.22
CA GLU A 10 18.61 59.73 -25.35
C GLU A 10 18.55 59.06 -23.97
N THR A 11 17.36 58.92 -23.41
CA THR A 11 17.14 58.18 -22.16
C THR A 11 17.59 56.74 -22.39
N GLU A 12 18.63 56.32 -21.67
CA GLU A 12 19.07 54.92 -21.60
C GLU A 12 17.87 54.05 -21.19
N GLN A 13 17.42 53.19 -22.10
CA GLN A 13 16.39 52.20 -21.80
C GLN A 13 16.95 51.22 -20.76
N GLN A 14 16.46 51.31 -19.53
CA GLN A 14 16.72 50.30 -18.51
C GLN A 14 16.31 48.92 -19.06
N PRO A 15 17.17 47.89 -19.00
CA PRO A 15 16.75 46.55 -19.36
C PRO A 15 15.66 46.13 -18.38
N LEU A 16 14.47 45.81 -18.91
CA LEU A 16 13.38 45.24 -18.11
C LEU A 16 13.94 44.06 -17.30
N PRO A 17 13.66 43.98 -15.98
CA PRO A 17 14.13 42.85 -15.19
C PRO A 17 13.58 41.59 -15.83
N VAL A 18 14.48 40.69 -16.24
CA VAL A 18 14.11 39.36 -16.72
C VAL A 18 13.51 38.64 -15.53
N VAL A 19 12.20 38.75 -15.37
CA VAL A 19 11.42 37.89 -14.49
C VAL A 19 11.60 36.50 -15.06
N ARG A 20 12.57 35.73 -14.52
CA ARG A 20 12.62 34.30 -14.75
C ARG A 20 11.33 33.75 -14.22
N VAL A 21 10.38 33.54 -15.11
CA VAL A 21 9.11 32.95 -14.72
C VAL A 21 9.43 31.50 -14.45
N CYS A 22 9.44 31.10 -13.16
CA CYS A 22 9.79 29.76 -12.69
C CYS A 22 8.75 28.69 -13.07
N TRP A 23 8.13 28.82 -14.25
CA TRP A 23 7.14 27.90 -14.77
C TRP A 23 7.69 26.48 -14.86
N ASP A 24 8.97 26.30 -15.22
CA ASP A 24 9.56 24.97 -15.36
C ASP A 24 9.66 24.25 -14.00
N GLU A 25 10.12 24.93 -12.96
CA GLU A 25 10.19 24.36 -11.60
C GLU A 25 8.79 24.10 -11.02
N LEU A 26 7.83 24.99 -11.30
CA LEU A 26 6.43 24.82 -10.91
C LEU A 26 5.79 23.64 -11.66
N PHE A 27 6.02 23.51 -12.97
CA PHE A 27 5.50 22.41 -13.77
C PHE A 27 6.13 21.09 -13.38
N ASP A 28 7.43 21.05 -13.08
CA ASP A 28 8.09 19.84 -12.56
C ASP A 28 7.58 19.46 -11.17
N PHE A 29 7.32 20.44 -10.31
CA PHE A 29 6.69 20.22 -9.02
C PHE A 29 5.28 19.64 -9.19
N LEU A 30 4.43 20.26 -10.01
CA LEU A 30 3.07 19.79 -10.28
C LEU A 30 3.09 18.41 -10.94
N ARG A 31 3.99 18.17 -11.90
CA ARG A 31 4.12 16.88 -12.57
C ARG A 31 4.56 15.78 -11.60
N LYS A 32 5.44 16.07 -10.64
CA LYS A 32 5.81 15.13 -9.57
C LYS A 32 4.68 14.94 -8.55
N LEU A 33 3.92 15.99 -8.25
CA LEU A 33 2.79 15.97 -7.32
C LEU A 33 1.63 15.12 -7.86
N PHE A 34 1.38 15.18 -9.16
CA PHE A 34 0.30 14.43 -9.84
C PHE A 34 0.73 13.10 -10.45
N LYS A 35 2.01 12.72 -10.36
CA LYS A 35 2.41 11.35 -10.70
C LYS A 35 1.76 10.40 -9.70
N PRO A 36 0.99 9.39 -10.15
CA PRO A 36 0.45 8.39 -9.24
C PRO A 36 1.61 7.79 -8.46
N LYS A 37 1.49 7.72 -7.13
CA LYS A 37 2.51 7.08 -6.30
C LYS A 37 2.77 5.70 -6.88
N ALA A 38 4.05 5.40 -7.15
CA ALA A 38 4.45 4.10 -7.68
C ALA A 38 4.02 2.95 -6.75
N SER A 39 3.77 3.23 -5.47
CA SER A 39 3.21 2.30 -4.51
C SER A 39 1.93 2.82 -3.84
N LYS A 40 1.01 1.90 -3.57
CA LYS A 40 -0.22 2.10 -2.78
C LYS A 40 -0.21 1.16 -1.58
N ALA A 41 -0.75 1.56 -0.44
CA ALA A 41 -0.95 0.65 0.68
C ALA A 41 -1.85 -0.53 0.29
N TRP A 42 -1.42 -1.74 0.63
CA TRP A 42 -2.18 -2.97 0.46
C TRP A 42 -2.66 -3.45 1.83
N THR A 43 -3.96 -3.43 2.05
CA THR A 43 -4.54 -3.90 3.30
C THR A 43 -5.74 -4.79 3.01
N ALA A 44 -5.78 -5.96 3.61
CA ALA A 44 -6.96 -6.82 3.62
C ALA A 44 -7.31 -7.16 5.06
N PHE A 45 -8.60 -7.20 5.36
CA PHE A 45 -9.13 -7.55 6.68
C PHE A 45 -10.31 -8.47 6.49
N GLY A 46 -10.46 -9.42 7.41
CA GLY A 46 -11.63 -10.28 7.47
C GLY A 46 -11.87 -10.72 8.90
N ASN A 47 -13.15 -10.88 9.22
CA ASN A 47 -13.62 -11.30 10.51
C ASN A 47 -14.69 -12.39 10.35
N LEU A 48 -14.71 -13.33 11.28
CA LEU A 48 -15.79 -14.29 11.48
C LEU A 48 -16.30 -14.09 12.90
N ASP A 49 -17.47 -13.47 13.01
CA ASP A 49 -18.09 -13.17 14.29
C ASP A 49 -18.80 -14.43 14.82
N ALA A 50 -18.58 -14.77 16.09
CA ALA A 50 -19.19 -15.92 16.75
C ALA A 50 -19.12 -17.24 15.93
N SER A 51 -17.99 -17.48 15.27
CA SER A 51 -17.81 -18.66 14.41
C SER A 51 -17.82 -19.96 15.22
N THR A 52 -18.61 -20.94 14.78
CA THR A 52 -18.69 -22.28 15.36
C THR A 52 -18.23 -23.35 14.36
N VAL A 53 -17.50 -22.96 13.31
CA VAL A 53 -17.19 -23.88 12.21
C VAL A 53 -16.07 -24.81 12.60
N THR A 54 -16.32 -26.12 12.47
CA THR A 54 -15.35 -27.20 12.73
C THR A 54 -14.49 -27.53 11.51
N GLU A 55 -14.92 -27.10 10.32
CA GLU A 55 -14.17 -27.16 9.08
C GLU A 55 -13.46 -25.84 8.79
N TYR A 56 -12.40 -25.91 7.96
CA TYR A 56 -11.66 -24.72 7.57
C TYR A 56 -12.53 -23.76 6.77
N THR A 57 -12.77 -22.60 7.37
CA THR A 57 -13.51 -21.50 6.76
C THR A 57 -12.55 -20.36 6.46
N LYS A 58 -12.80 -19.68 5.34
CA LYS A 58 -12.01 -18.55 4.90
C LYS A 58 -12.30 -17.31 5.75
N VAL A 59 -11.27 -16.79 6.42
CA VAL A 59 -11.34 -15.53 7.16
C VAL A 59 -11.21 -14.36 6.19
N PHE A 60 -10.19 -14.38 5.33
CA PHE A 60 -10.08 -13.46 4.19
C PHE A 60 -9.31 -14.09 3.02
N GLU A 61 -9.48 -13.49 1.84
CA GLU A 61 -8.69 -13.73 0.64
C GLU A 61 -8.22 -12.40 0.09
N ALA A 62 -6.91 -12.26 -0.13
CA ALA A 62 -6.31 -11.09 -0.77
C ALA A 62 -5.70 -11.53 -2.09
N ILE A 63 -6.08 -10.84 -3.17
CA ILE A 63 -5.56 -11.10 -4.52
C ILE A 63 -4.77 -9.86 -4.95
N VAL A 64 -3.56 -10.08 -5.46
CA VAL A 64 -2.77 -8.99 -6.07
C VAL A 64 -3.45 -8.59 -7.38
N PRO A 65 -3.88 -7.31 -7.55
CA PRO A 65 -4.55 -6.87 -8.76
C PRO A 65 -3.65 -7.01 -10.00
N ASP A 66 -4.27 -7.07 -11.17
CA ASP A 66 -3.54 -7.01 -12.44
C ASP A 66 -2.75 -5.68 -12.54
N SER A 67 -1.59 -5.71 -13.18
CA SER A 67 -0.64 -4.59 -13.28
C SER A 67 0.07 -4.13 -12.00
N PHE A 68 -0.07 -4.87 -10.88
CA PHE A 68 0.66 -4.58 -9.63
C PHE A 68 1.50 -5.76 -9.14
N GLU A 69 2.63 -5.48 -8.51
CA GLU A 69 3.36 -6.42 -7.68
C GLU A 69 2.99 -6.16 -6.21
N GLY A 70 2.59 -7.21 -5.49
CA GLY A 70 2.33 -7.11 -4.05
C GLY A 70 3.62 -7.27 -3.26
N ARG A 71 3.84 -6.41 -2.27
CA ARG A 71 4.87 -6.56 -1.24
C ARG A 71 4.18 -6.83 0.07
N LEU A 72 4.25 -8.06 0.54
CA LEU A 72 3.65 -8.48 1.80
C LEU A 72 4.57 -8.07 2.96
N ASN A 73 4.05 -7.23 3.86
CA ASN A 73 4.79 -6.83 5.05
C ASN A 73 4.43 -7.75 6.20
N GLU A 74 3.15 -7.84 6.55
CA GLU A 74 2.71 -8.53 7.76
C GLU A 74 1.34 -9.18 7.60
N ILE A 75 1.13 -10.28 8.32
CA ILE A 75 -0.18 -10.89 8.53
C ILE A 75 -0.39 -11.01 10.04
N SER A 76 -1.48 -10.45 10.55
CA SER A 76 -1.86 -10.56 11.96
C SER A 76 -3.11 -11.42 12.13
N LEU A 77 -3.09 -12.27 13.14
CA LEU A 77 -4.12 -13.25 13.44
C LEU A 77 -4.59 -13.05 14.89
N TYR A 78 -5.91 -13.04 15.07
CA TYR A 78 -6.57 -12.87 16.35
C TYR A 78 -7.72 -13.86 16.50
N SER A 79 -7.85 -14.43 17.70
CA SER A 79 -9.02 -15.20 18.10
C SER A 79 -9.34 -14.91 19.57
N SER A 80 -10.63 -14.80 19.91
CA SER A 80 -11.07 -14.68 21.30
C SER A 80 -10.90 -16.00 22.10
N ARG A 81 -10.79 -17.14 21.41
CA ARG A 81 -10.52 -18.48 22.00
C ARG A 81 -9.37 -19.18 21.28
N ALA A 82 -8.19 -18.68 21.59
CA ALA A 82 -6.94 -18.99 20.94
C ALA A 82 -6.50 -20.47 21.14
N ASP A 83 -6.90 -21.08 22.26
CA ASP A 83 -6.61 -22.47 22.63
C ASP A 83 -7.36 -23.52 21.78
N THR A 84 -8.51 -23.15 21.23
CA THR A 84 -9.37 -24.03 20.43
C THR A 84 -9.40 -23.68 18.94
N THR A 85 -8.86 -22.51 18.56
CA THR A 85 -8.79 -22.07 17.17
C THR A 85 -7.55 -22.66 16.46
N GLN A 86 -7.77 -23.28 15.31
CA GLN A 86 -6.71 -23.75 14.42
C GLN A 86 -6.66 -22.91 13.15
N TRP A 87 -5.45 -22.53 12.78
CA TRP A 87 -5.17 -21.65 11.65
C TRP A 87 -4.45 -22.39 10.54
N ALA A 88 -4.76 -21.98 9.31
CA ALA A 88 -3.98 -22.32 8.13
C ALA A 88 -3.76 -21.07 7.27
N LEU A 89 -2.55 -20.95 6.72
CA LEU A 89 -2.15 -19.85 5.86
C LEU A 89 -1.59 -20.42 4.56
N VAL A 90 -2.13 -19.94 3.44
CA VAL A 90 -1.66 -20.28 2.10
C VAL A 90 -1.24 -18.99 1.42
N ILE A 91 0.00 -18.94 0.96
CA ILE A 91 0.57 -17.83 0.16
C ILE A 91 0.99 -18.43 -1.16
N VAL A 92 0.46 -17.91 -2.28
CA VAL A 92 0.90 -18.34 -3.64
C VAL A 92 0.78 -19.87 -3.81
N GLU A 93 -0.38 -20.42 -3.44
CA GLU A 93 -0.67 -21.88 -3.49
C GLU A 93 0.21 -22.75 -2.56
N GLU A 94 1.20 -22.17 -1.87
CA GLU A 94 2.03 -22.86 -0.89
C GLU A 94 1.47 -22.70 0.52
N ALA A 95 1.23 -23.82 1.19
CA ALA A 95 0.84 -23.83 2.59
C ALA A 95 2.03 -23.45 3.47
N GLN A 96 1.99 -22.25 4.05
CA GLN A 96 3.02 -21.79 4.98
C GLN A 96 2.93 -22.54 6.30
N PHE A 97 1.71 -22.78 6.78
CA PHE A 97 1.43 -23.67 7.89
C PHE A 97 -0.03 -24.13 7.87
N SER A 98 -0.28 -25.25 8.53
CA SER A 98 -1.61 -25.79 8.79
C SER A 98 -1.72 -26.31 10.22
N ASP A 99 -2.96 -26.36 10.73
CA ASP A 99 -3.32 -26.91 12.04
C ASP A 99 -2.52 -26.32 13.20
N LYS A 100 -2.14 -25.03 13.08
CA LYS A 100 -1.44 -24.31 14.13
C LYS A 100 -2.42 -23.62 15.05
N ARG A 101 -2.20 -23.83 16.35
CA ARG A 101 -2.87 -23.07 17.40
C ARG A 101 -2.02 -21.89 17.78
N ILE A 102 -2.67 -20.77 18.04
CA ILE A 102 -2.03 -19.54 18.47
C ILE A 102 -2.68 -19.24 19.81
N TYR A 103 -1.93 -19.29 20.92
CA TYR A 103 -2.51 -19.15 22.26
C TYR A 103 -2.85 -17.69 22.65
N GLN A 104 -2.55 -16.73 21.77
CA GLN A 104 -2.86 -15.30 21.89
C GLN A 104 -3.06 -14.69 20.49
N SER A 105 -2.60 -13.46 20.26
CA SER A 105 -2.44 -12.87 18.93
C SER A 105 -1.07 -13.22 18.33
N LEU A 106 -1.01 -13.41 17.01
CA LEU A 106 0.24 -13.63 16.28
C LEU A 106 0.35 -12.64 15.13
N THR A 107 1.51 -12.02 14.99
CA THR A 107 1.87 -11.23 13.82
C THR A 107 3.07 -11.89 13.15
N LEU A 108 2.91 -12.25 11.88
CA LEU A 108 3.93 -12.84 11.03
C LEU A 108 4.51 -11.75 10.14
N THR A 109 5.81 -11.53 10.25
CA THR A 109 6.54 -10.54 9.45
C THR A 109 7.18 -11.20 8.24
N TYR A 110 6.91 -10.67 7.06
CA TYR A 110 7.41 -11.16 5.77
C TYR A 110 8.43 -10.22 5.11
N GLY A 111 8.69 -9.05 5.71
CA GLY A 111 9.77 -8.17 5.30
C GLY A 111 9.65 -7.59 3.88
N GLY A 112 8.44 -7.50 3.34
CA GLY A 112 8.19 -7.03 1.98
C GLY A 112 8.32 -8.14 0.92
N MET A 113 8.02 -9.39 1.28
CA MET A 113 7.99 -10.53 0.35
C MET A 113 7.20 -10.18 -0.91
N SER A 114 7.85 -10.32 -2.07
CA SER A 114 7.23 -10.09 -3.38
C SER A 114 6.23 -11.18 -3.74
N ILE A 115 5.05 -10.75 -4.18
CA ILE A 115 3.95 -11.59 -4.63
C ILE A 115 3.55 -11.10 -6.01
N THR A 116 3.56 -12.02 -6.97
CA THR A 116 3.33 -11.65 -8.37
C THR A 116 1.85 -11.36 -8.64
N THR A 117 1.58 -10.71 -9.77
CA THR A 117 0.23 -10.36 -10.23
C THR A 117 -0.72 -11.56 -10.19
N LEU A 118 -1.96 -11.33 -9.77
CA LEU A 118 -3.04 -12.32 -9.71
C LEU A 118 -2.85 -13.49 -8.73
N GLN A 119 -1.73 -13.52 -8.00
CA GLN A 119 -1.55 -14.50 -6.93
C GLN A 119 -2.34 -14.12 -5.69
N LYS A 120 -2.62 -15.15 -4.88
CA LYS A 120 -3.55 -15.08 -3.77
C LYS A 120 -2.87 -15.41 -2.45
N ILE A 121 -3.37 -14.76 -1.41
CA ILE A 121 -3.12 -15.12 -0.02
C ILE A 121 -4.47 -15.46 0.60
N VAL A 122 -4.51 -16.60 1.28
CA VAL A 122 -5.72 -17.09 1.93
C VAL A 122 -5.41 -17.41 3.38
N VAL A 123 -6.20 -16.83 4.28
CA VAL A 123 -6.19 -17.19 5.71
C VAL A 123 -7.46 -17.96 6.02
N LEU A 124 -7.27 -19.15 6.57
CA LEU A 124 -8.33 -20.06 6.97
C LEU A 124 -8.27 -20.28 8.47
N ALA A 125 -9.44 -20.44 9.09
CA ALA A 125 -9.54 -20.81 10.48
C ALA A 125 -10.67 -21.83 10.70
N LYS A 126 -10.51 -22.66 11.72
CA LYS A 126 -11.56 -23.55 12.25
C LYS A 126 -11.50 -23.56 13.77
N THR A 127 -12.62 -23.94 14.38
CA THR A 127 -12.85 -23.94 15.83
C THR A 127 -13.25 -25.34 16.30
N ASP A 128 -13.49 -25.49 17.60
CA ASP A 128 -14.00 -26.71 18.22
C ASP A 128 -15.53 -26.82 18.20
N GLY A 129 -16.22 -25.91 17.51
CA GLY A 129 -17.68 -25.83 17.51
C GLY A 129 -18.25 -24.83 18.51
N THR A 130 -17.41 -24.21 19.35
CA THR A 130 -17.87 -23.11 20.21
C THR A 130 -17.73 -21.76 19.53
N ALA A 131 -18.70 -20.87 19.79
CA ALA A 131 -18.71 -19.51 19.26
C ALA A 131 -17.41 -18.77 19.62
N THR A 132 -16.67 -18.40 18.59
CA THR A 132 -15.35 -17.78 18.70
C THR A 132 -15.24 -16.64 17.69
N ASP A 133 -14.78 -15.48 18.16
CA ASP A 133 -14.54 -14.33 17.29
C ASP A 133 -13.14 -14.47 16.70
N ILE A 134 -13.07 -14.42 15.38
CA ILE A 134 -11.83 -14.62 14.63
C ILE A 134 -11.62 -13.40 13.75
N ALA A 135 -10.42 -12.83 13.78
CA ALA A 135 -10.05 -11.74 12.89
C ALA A 135 -8.66 -11.98 12.33
N ALA A 136 -8.47 -11.61 11.07
CA ALA A 136 -7.16 -11.61 10.45
C ALA A 136 -6.99 -10.39 9.56
N THR A 137 -5.77 -9.86 9.56
CA THR A 137 -5.40 -8.70 8.75
C THR A 137 -4.10 -8.97 8.00
N LEU A 138 -3.99 -8.33 6.86
CA LEU A 138 -2.81 -8.29 6.03
C LEU A 138 -2.45 -6.84 5.78
N THR A 139 -1.16 -6.53 5.86
CA THR A 139 -0.61 -5.25 5.46
C THR A 139 0.57 -5.43 4.51
N GLY A 140 0.72 -4.47 3.61
CA GLY A 140 1.72 -4.51 2.56
C GLY A 140 1.65 -3.29 1.66
N GLU A 141 2.27 -3.39 0.51
CA GLU A 141 2.26 -2.38 -0.54
C GLU A 141 1.94 -3.02 -1.89
N LEU A 142 1.20 -2.34 -2.74
CA LEU A 142 1.05 -2.66 -4.16
C LEU A 142 1.94 -1.71 -4.95
N VAL A 143 2.90 -2.25 -5.67
CA VAL A 143 3.82 -1.49 -6.55
C VAL A 143 3.32 -1.60 -7.98
N TYR A 144 3.08 -0.46 -8.62
CA TYR A 144 2.63 -0.41 -10.02
C TYR A 144 3.75 -0.85 -10.96
N LEU A 145 3.47 -1.82 -11.83
CA LEU A 145 4.46 -2.41 -12.74
C LEU A 145 4.67 -1.62 -14.05
N GLY A 146 3.93 -0.53 -14.27
CA GLY A 146 4.25 0.41 -15.35
C GLY A 146 4.05 -0.10 -16.78
N LYS A 147 3.35 -1.22 -16.97
CA LYS A 147 3.04 -1.74 -18.32
C LYS A 147 2.04 -0.85 -19.04
#